data_AF-A0A1F3T119-F1
#
_entry.id   AF-A0A1F3T119-F1
#
_cell.length_a   1.000
_cell.length_b   1.000
_cell.length_c   1.000
_cell.angle_alpha   90.00
_cell.angle_beta   90.00
_cell.angle_gamma   90.00
#
_symmetry.space_group_name_H-M   'P 1'
#
loop_
_entity.id
_entity.type
_entity.pdbx_description
1 polymer ?
#
loop_
_entity_poly.entity_id
_entity_poly.type
_entity_poly.pdbx_seq_one_letter_code
_entity_poly.pdbx_strand_id
1 'polypeptide(L)'
;MKHEFKQAWLTISVSLIFLLQACGGTEGGNPALNSETPSAADQAATEALIGAICKKLSSCFPSADETTCRAAIPLSTDIDTEIGLPEGFGTYDSIIQAEKNGSIVPNPTARNVCITDLGTLGCENAAVQSAYSDAAPDDYSSVFEIIPTGENSCIAIF
;
A
#
# COMPACT_ATOMS: atom_id res chain seq x y z
N MET A 1 47.85 -58.75 5.31
CA MET A 1 48.44 -58.26 4.04
C MET A 1 48.19 -59.30 2.96
N LYS A 2 47.81 -58.86 1.75
CA LYS A 2 47.35 -59.63 0.56
C LYS A 2 45.85 -59.96 0.60
N HIS A 3 45.03 -59.73 -0.41
CA HIS A 3 45.08 -59.01 -1.70
C HIS A 3 43.60 -59.01 -2.13
N GLU A 4 42.96 -57.85 -2.26
CA GLU A 4 41.60 -57.76 -2.81
C GLU A 4 41.69 -57.05 -4.16
N PHE A 5 41.45 -57.81 -5.23
CA PHE A 5 41.27 -57.29 -6.58
C PHE A 5 40.03 -57.98 -7.15
N LYS A 6 38.92 -57.25 -7.23
CA LYS A 6 37.78 -57.63 -8.07
C LYS A 6 37.28 -56.39 -8.81
N GLN A 7 37.74 -56.28 -10.05
CA GLN A 7 37.10 -55.45 -11.06
C GLN A 7 35.86 -56.20 -11.57
N ALA A 8 34.69 -55.57 -11.45
CA ALA A 8 33.47 -56.01 -12.13
C ALA A 8 32.89 -54.81 -12.88
N TRP A 9 33.26 -54.77 -14.16
CA TRP A 9 32.62 -54.18 -15.32
C TRP A 9 31.17 -53.73 -15.11
N LEU A 10 30.95 -52.41 -15.09
CA LEU A 10 29.63 -51.81 -15.25
C LEU A 10 29.43 -51.48 -16.74
N THR A 11 28.59 -52.26 -17.42
CA THR A 11 28.22 -52.03 -18.81
C THR A 11 27.28 -50.84 -18.92
N ILE A 12 27.72 -49.80 -19.61
CA ILE A 12 26.96 -48.60 -19.96
C ILE A 12 25.93 -48.97 -21.04
N SER A 13 24.66 -49.05 -20.67
CA SER A 13 23.55 -49.08 -21.64
C SER A 13 23.24 -47.64 -22.06
N VAL A 14 23.74 -47.27 -23.24
CA VAL A 14 23.38 -46.04 -23.95
C VAL A 14 21.97 -46.21 -24.52
N SER A 15 20.96 -45.78 -23.76
CA SER A 15 19.60 -45.59 -24.29
C SER A 15 19.50 -44.17 -24.86
N LEU A 16 19.70 -44.13 -26.18
CA LEU A 16 19.47 -43.02 -27.08
C LEU A 16 17.97 -42.66 -27.09
N ILE A 17 17.58 -41.61 -26.36
CA ILE A 17 16.27 -40.98 -26.52
C ILE A 17 16.47 -39.68 -27.32
N PHE A 18 16.20 -39.79 -28.62
CA PHE A 18 15.95 -38.68 -29.53
C PHE A 18 14.63 -38.02 -29.11
N LEU A 19 14.70 -36.95 -28.32
CA LEU A 19 13.61 -35.98 -28.23
C LEU A 19 14.00 -34.76 -29.05
N LEU A 20 13.31 -34.63 -30.18
CA LEU A 20 13.26 -33.45 -31.03
C LEU A 20 12.85 -32.24 -30.19
N GLN A 21 13.83 -31.45 -29.74
CA GLN A 21 13.58 -30.07 -29.33
C GLN A 21 13.64 -29.19 -30.58
N ALA A 22 12.46 -28.91 -31.08
CA ALA A 22 12.20 -27.84 -32.03
C ALA A 22 12.61 -26.49 -31.44
N CYS A 23 13.18 -25.65 -32.32
CA CYS A 23 13.18 -24.19 -32.30
C CYS A 23 13.38 -23.44 -30.97
N GLY A 24 14.58 -22.87 -30.85
CA GLY A 24 14.77 -21.41 -30.87
C GLY A 24 13.75 -20.55 -30.12
N GLY A 25 14.16 -20.10 -28.94
CA GLY A 25 13.53 -19.02 -28.19
C GLY A 25 14.31 -18.77 -26.91
N THR A 26 15.43 -18.04 -26.99
CA THR A 26 16.07 -17.44 -25.82
C THR A 26 15.24 -16.23 -25.39
N GLU A 27 14.10 -16.48 -24.76
CA GLU A 27 13.36 -15.44 -24.06
C GLU A 27 13.82 -15.52 -22.61
N GLY A 28 14.63 -14.55 -22.21
CA GLY A 28 15.07 -14.44 -20.82
C GLY A 28 13.86 -14.47 -19.91
N GLY A 29 13.72 -15.55 -19.14
CA GLY A 29 12.80 -15.63 -18.03
C GLY A 29 13.20 -14.63 -16.98
N ASN A 30 12.79 -13.39 -17.16
CA ASN A 30 12.58 -12.50 -16.04
C ASN A 30 11.44 -13.15 -15.24
N PRO A 31 11.62 -13.53 -13.97
CA PRO A 31 10.46 -13.91 -13.18
C PRO A 31 9.51 -12.73 -13.29
N ALA A 32 8.29 -12.98 -13.76
CA ALA A 32 7.23 -12.02 -13.57
C ALA A 32 7.24 -11.74 -12.07
N LEU A 33 7.71 -10.56 -11.69
CA LEU A 33 7.28 -9.96 -10.45
C LEU A 33 5.77 -9.96 -10.61
N ASN A 34 5.14 -10.95 -10.01
CA ASN A 34 3.77 -10.82 -9.61
C ASN A 34 3.82 -9.63 -8.64
N SER A 35 3.78 -8.43 -9.19
CA SER A 35 3.16 -7.30 -8.52
C SER A 35 1.71 -7.75 -8.42
N GLU A 36 1.45 -8.61 -7.43
CA GLU A 36 0.14 -8.74 -6.84
C GLU A 36 -0.14 -7.33 -6.36
N THR A 37 -0.69 -6.50 -7.24
CA THR A 37 -1.36 -5.27 -6.84
C THR A 37 -2.26 -5.75 -5.71
N PRO A 38 -2.01 -5.32 -4.47
CA PRO A 38 -2.82 -5.76 -3.35
C PRO A 38 -4.26 -5.60 -3.79
N SER A 39 -5.04 -6.67 -3.73
CA SER A 39 -6.47 -6.56 -3.96
C SER A 39 -6.93 -5.39 -3.09
N ALA A 40 -7.77 -4.48 -3.61
CA ALA A 40 -8.29 -3.37 -2.81
C ALA A 40 -9.00 -3.84 -1.52
N ALA A 41 -9.22 -5.16 -1.37
CA ALA A 41 -9.69 -5.82 -0.16
C ALA A 41 -8.61 -6.04 0.92
N ASP A 42 -7.31 -6.09 0.58
CA ASP A 42 -6.20 -6.36 1.51
C ASP A 42 -5.47 -5.09 1.97
N GLN A 43 -5.78 -3.93 1.38
CA GLN A 43 -5.20 -2.66 1.78
C GLN A 43 -5.87 -2.14 3.07
N ALA A 44 -5.06 -1.69 4.03
CA ALA A 44 -5.56 -1.06 5.25
C ALA A 44 -6.44 0.16 4.89
N ALA A 45 -7.56 0.35 5.60
CA ALA A 45 -8.45 1.47 5.41
C ALA A 45 -7.72 2.81 5.56
N THR A 46 -6.81 2.90 6.53
CA THR A 46 -5.98 4.08 6.75
C THR A 46 -5.04 4.35 5.57
N GLU A 47 -4.43 3.32 4.97
CA GLU A 47 -3.60 3.49 3.75
C GLU A 47 -4.43 4.00 2.56
N ALA A 48 -5.67 3.51 2.43
CA ALA A 48 -6.58 3.95 1.38
C ALA A 48 -7.00 5.42 1.60
N LEU A 49 -7.24 5.81 2.85
CA LEU A 49 -7.54 7.19 3.24
C LEU A 49 -6.38 8.15 2.93
N ILE A 50 -5.16 7.81 3.36
CA ILE A 50 -3.94 8.58 3.02
C ILE A 50 -3.84 8.75 1.50
N GLY A 51 -4.07 7.68 0.74
CA GLY A 51 -4.03 7.74 -0.71
C GLY A 51 -5.07 8.67 -1.32
N ALA A 52 -6.29 8.70 -0.77
CA ALA A 52 -7.33 9.62 -1.21
C ALA A 52 -6.97 11.08 -0.92
N ILE A 53 -6.43 11.36 0.27
CA ILE A 53 -5.98 12.69 0.68
C ILE A 53 -4.85 13.17 -0.23
N CYS A 54 -3.79 12.38 -0.41
CA CYS A 54 -2.66 12.77 -1.25
C CYS A 54 -3.04 13.00 -2.70
N LYS A 55 -3.91 12.15 -3.25
CA LYS A 55 -4.46 12.34 -4.59
C LYS A 55 -5.29 13.63 -4.68
N LYS A 56 -6.01 13.97 -3.61
CA LYS A 56 -6.79 15.21 -3.58
C LYS A 56 -5.90 16.43 -3.57
N LEU A 57 -4.87 16.44 -2.71
CA LEU A 57 -3.91 17.53 -2.63
C LEU A 57 -3.14 17.71 -3.93
N SER A 58 -2.61 16.65 -4.54
CA SER A 58 -1.89 16.74 -5.82
C SER A 58 -2.77 17.23 -6.97
N SER A 59 -4.07 16.94 -6.93
CA SER A 59 -5.02 17.47 -7.92
C SER A 59 -5.33 18.96 -7.77
N CYS A 60 -5.19 19.50 -6.54
CA CYS A 60 -5.53 20.88 -6.22
C CYS A 60 -4.31 21.81 -6.16
N PHE A 61 -3.14 21.26 -5.81
CA PHE A 61 -1.90 21.99 -5.65
C PHE A 61 -0.82 21.31 -6.49
N PRO A 62 -0.41 21.90 -7.64
CA PRO A 62 0.58 21.30 -8.53
C PRO A 62 1.95 21.04 -7.89
N SER A 63 2.26 21.74 -6.80
CA SER A 63 3.50 21.57 -6.02
C SER A 63 3.44 20.38 -5.05
N ALA A 64 2.24 19.84 -4.78
CA ALA A 64 2.06 18.70 -3.88
C ALA A 64 2.32 17.39 -4.63
N ASP A 65 3.48 16.79 -4.38
CA ASP A 65 3.82 15.47 -4.93
C ASP A 65 3.09 14.36 -4.16
N GLU A 66 2.41 13.47 -4.88
CA GLU A 66 1.64 12.38 -4.25
C GLU A 66 2.56 11.39 -3.50
N THR A 67 3.77 11.16 -4.00
CA THR A 67 4.73 10.23 -3.37
C THR A 67 5.27 10.81 -2.07
N THR A 68 5.69 12.08 -2.09
CA THR A 68 6.14 12.80 -0.89
C THR A 68 5.03 12.85 0.15
N CYS A 69 3.80 13.18 -0.25
CA CYS A 69 2.64 13.17 0.64
C CYS A 69 2.44 11.80 1.30
N ARG A 70 2.44 10.71 0.52
CA ARG A 70 2.26 9.34 1.06
C ARG A 70 3.38 8.92 2.01
N ALA A 71 4.58 9.46 1.87
CA ALA A 71 5.70 9.19 2.75
C ALA A 71 5.68 10.03 4.03
N ALA A 72 5.14 11.26 3.97
CA ALA A 72 5.11 12.20 5.09
C ALA A 72 3.94 11.95 6.06
N ILE A 73 2.73 11.75 5.55
CA ILE A 73 1.51 11.59 6.37
C ILE A 73 1.60 10.45 7.41
N PRO A 74 2.19 9.26 7.11
CA PRO A 74 2.32 8.18 8.08
C PRO A 74 2.97 8.57 9.43
N LEU A 75 3.77 9.65 9.42
CA LEU A 75 4.51 10.16 10.58
C LEU A 75 3.72 11.20 11.38
N SER A 76 2.62 11.72 10.84
CA SER A 76 1.77 12.70 11.51
C SER A 76 0.99 12.06 12.66
N THR A 77 0.76 12.85 13.71
CA THR A 77 -0.02 12.47 14.89
C THR A 77 -1.47 12.99 14.79
N ASP A 78 -2.29 12.65 15.79
CA ASP A 78 -3.59 13.28 16.06
C ASP A 78 -4.71 12.99 15.03
N ILE A 79 -4.60 11.85 14.33
CA ILE A 79 -5.63 11.40 13.39
C ILE A 79 -6.66 10.45 14.01
N ASP A 80 -6.31 9.82 15.12
CA ASP A 80 -7.11 8.75 15.71
C ASP A 80 -8.56 9.20 15.96
N THR A 81 -8.74 10.35 16.60
CA THR A 81 -10.09 10.88 16.86
C THR A 81 -10.84 11.30 15.59
N GLU A 82 -10.14 11.75 14.55
CA GLU A 82 -10.73 12.18 13.28
C GLU A 82 -11.33 11.01 12.46
N ILE A 83 -10.85 9.79 12.73
CA ILE A 83 -11.32 8.57 12.03
C ILE A 83 -12.13 7.62 12.92
N GLY A 84 -12.50 8.06 14.13
CA GLY A 84 -13.36 7.31 15.05
C GLY A 84 -12.64 6.43 16.07
N LEU A 85 -11.30 6.44 16.09
CA LEU A 85 -10.54 5.71 17.09
C LEU A 85 -10.46 6.50 18.41
N PRO A 86 -10.37 5.82 19.56
CA PRO A 86 -9.98 6.47 20.81
C PRO A 86 -8.54 6.98 20.71
N GLU A 87 -8.22 8.04 21.45
CA GLU A 87 -6.85 8.53 21.57
C GLU A 87 -5.88 7.42 22.01
N GLY A 88 -4.67 7.46 21.48
CA GLY A 88 -3.55 6.62 21.93
C GLY A 88 -2.99 5.65 20.89
N PHE A 89 -3.51 5.69 19.66
CA PHE A 89 -2.84 5.00 18.56
C PHE A 89 -1.60 5.77 18.09
N GLY A 90 -1.54 7.09 18.29
CA GLY A 90 -0.32 7.89 18.15
C GLY A 90 -0.06 8.37 16.71
N THR A 91 0.17 7.47 15.77
CA THR A 91 0.51 7.80 14.36
C THR A 91 -0.36 7.01 13.38
N TYR A 92 -0.39 7.46 12.12
CA TYR A 92 -0.99 6.69 11.04
C TYR A 92 -0.34 5.31 10.87
N ASP A 93 0.99 5.20 10.96
CA ASP A 93 1.67 3.90 10.80
C ASP A 93 1.22 2.89 11.88
N SER A 94 1.11 3.32 13.14
CA SER A 94 0.62 2.44 14.20
C SER A 94 -0.84 2.02 14.02
N ILE A 95 -1.69 2.89 13.47
CA ILE A 95 -3.06 2.52 13.07
C ILE A 95 -3.02 1.48 11.94
N ILE A 96 -2.20 1.69 10.90
CA ILE A 96 -2.02 0.74 9.79
C ILE A 96 -1.54 -0.62 10.30
N GLN A 97 -0.57 -0.65 11.23
CA GLN A 97 -0.11 -1.90 11.83
C GLN A 97 -1.23 -2.59 12.65
N ALA A 98 -2.03 -1.82 13.38
CA ALA A 98 -3.16 -2.34 14.15
C ALA A 98 -4.28 -2.90 13.24
N GLU A 99 -4.50 -2.32 12.06
CA GLU A 99 -5.40 -2.91 11.05
C GLU A 99 -4.83 -4.20 10.48
N LYS A 100 -3.56 -4.18 10.06
CA LYS A 100 -2.88 -5.34 9.43
C LYS A 100 -2.79 -6.54 10.36
N ASN A 101 -2.65 -6.31 11.66
CA ASN A 101 -2.63 -7.37 12.67
C ASN A 101 -4.02 -7.75 13.19
N GLY A 102 -5.08 -7.05 12.75
CA GLY A 102 -6.47 -7.29 13.13
C GLY A 102 -6.86 -6.83 14.54
N SER A 103 -6.05 -6.00 15.19
CA SER A 103 -6.39 -5.41 16.51
C SER A 103 -7.50 -4.37 16.41
N ILE A 104 -7.62 -3.71 15.26
CA ILE A 104 -8.76 -2.87 14.88
C ILE A 104 -9.28 -3.33 13.53
N VAL A 105 -10.59 -3.20 13.32
CA VAL A 105 -11.25 -3.63 12.09
C VAL A 105 -12.07 -2.45 11.57
N PRO A 106 -11.71 -1.88 10.40
CA PRO A 106 -12.44 -0.76 9.85
C PRO A 106 -13.80 -1.19 9.31
N ASN A 107 -14.75 -0.26 9.31
CA ASN A 107 -16.00 -0.33 8.56
C ASN A 107 -15.74 0.01 7.08
N PRO A 108 -15.74 -0.98 6.16
CA PRO A 108 -15.38 -0.75 4.76
C PRO A 108 -16.40 0.15 4.04
N THR A 109 -17.66 0.15 4.47
CA THR A 109 -18.70 1.02 3.90
C THR A 109 -18.43 2.47 4.25
N ALA A 110 -18.19 2.77 5.53
CA ALA A 110 -17.88 4.12 5.99
C ALA A 110 -16.58 4.64 5.37
N ARG A 111 -15.54 3.79 5.28
CA ARG A 111 -14.30 4.10 4.56
C ARG A 111 -14.57 4.54 3.11
N ASN A 112 -15.37 3.78 2.37
CA ASN A 112 -15.66 4.10 0.98
C ASN A 112 -16.47 5.40 0.84
N VAL A 113 -17.39 5.68 1.77
CA VAL A 113 -18.12 6.96 1.83
C VAL A 113 -17.15 8.11 2.09
N CYS A 114 -16.32 8.03 3.12
CA CYS A 114 -15.29 9.02 3.45
C CYS A 114 -14.37 9.33 2.26
N ILE A 115 -13.82 8.30 1.60
CA ILE A 115 -12.95 8.47 0.43
C ILE A 115 -13.70 9.14 -0.74
N THR A 116 -14.97 8.77 -0.94
CA THR A 116 -15.80 9.40 -1.98
C THR A 116 -16.02 10.88 -1.66
N ASP A 117 -16.41 11.19 -0.42
CA ASP A 117 -16.66 12.56 0.02
C ASP A 117 -15.40 13.44 -0.13
N LEU A 118 -14.23 12.95 0.29
CA LEU A 118 -12.94 13.61 0.06
C LEU A 118 -12.69 13.92 -1.42
N GLY A 119 -12.99 12.96 -2.30
CA GLY A 119 -12.87 13.13 -3.75
C GLY A 119 -13.78 14.23 -4.32
N THR A 120 -14.92 14.49 -3.70
CA THR A 120 -15.89 15.51 -4.15
C THR A 120 -15.60 16.92 -3.65
N LEU A 121 -14.70 17.11 -2.68
CA LEU A 121 -14.35 18.44 -2.18
C LEU A 121 -13.84 19.33 -3.34
N GLY A 122 -14.22 20.60 -3.38
CA GLY A 122 -13.62 21.55 -4.34
C GLY A 122 -12.20 21.94 -3.90
N CYS A 123 -11.33 22.34 -4.84
CA CYS A 123 -10.02 22.87 -4.46
C CYS A 123 -10.14 24.17 -3.65
N GLU A 124 -11.17 24.99 -3.91
CA GLU A 124 -11.51 26.19 -3.14
C GLU A 124 -12.17 25.87 -1.77
N ASN A 125 -12.34 24.60 -1.41
CA ASN A 125 -12.89 24.23 -0.11
C ASN A 125 -11.90 24.63 0.99
N ALA A 126 -12.40 25.28 2.05
CA ALA A 126 -11.55 25.76 3.15
C ALA A 126 -10.71 24.63 3.79
N ALA A 127 -11.28 23.43 3.95
CA ALA A 127 -10.56 22.28 4.49
C ALA A 127 -9.41 21.83 3.57
N VAL A 128 -9.61 21.88 2.26
CA VAL A 128 -8.55 21.56 1.26
C VAL A 128 -7.46 22.63 1.27
N GLN A 129 -7.84 23.90 1.40
CA GLN A 129 -6.91 25.04 1.45
C GLN A 129 -6.09 25.08 2.74
N SER A 130 -6.67 24.69 3.88
CA SER A 130 -5.92 24.65 5.14
C SER A 130 -5.01 23.43 5.26
N ALA A 131 -5.33 22.34 4.55
CA ALA A 131 -4.58 21.09 4.65
C ALA A 131 -3.20 21.10 3.95
N TYR A 132 -2.88 22.14 3.17
CA TYR A 132 -1.62 22.23 2.43
C TYR A 132 -1.19 23.69 2.18
N SER A 133 0.12 23.93 2.17
CA SER A 133 0.71 25.25 1.92
C SER A 133 1.79 25.19 0.83
N ASP A 134 1.60 25.92 -0.28
CA ASP A 134 2.63 26.07 -1.32
C ASP A 134 3.91 26.76 -0.81
N ALA A 135 3.85 27.47 0.32
CA ALA A 135 5.02 28.07 0.95
C ALA A 135 5.90 27.02 1.67
N ALA A 136 5.34 25.85 1.99
CA ALA A 136 6.00 24.74 2.66
C ALA A 136 5.51 23.41 2.07
N PRO A 137 5.90 23.07 0.82
CA PRO A 137 5.32 21.95 0.07
C PRO A 137 5.59 20.56 0.65
N ASP A 138 6.56 20.45 1.57
CA ASP A 138 6.90 19.22 2.28
C ASP A 138 6.27 19.14 3.68
N ASP A 139 5.52 20.16 4.09
CA ASP A 139 4.85 20.23 5.39
C ASP A 139 3.40 19.75 5.30
N TYR A 140 3.16 18.55 5.84
CA TYR A 140 1.85 17.90 5.90
C TYR A 140 1.28 17.88 7.32
N SER A 141 1.74 18.76 8.22
CA SER A 141 1.27 18.77 9.60
C SER A 141 -0.23 19.05 9.73
N SER A 142 -0.80 19.88 8.84
CA SER A 142 -2.23 20.24 8.83
C SER A 142 -3.10 19.35 7.95
N VAL A 143 -2.56 18.26 7.41
CA VAL A 143 -3.24 17.43 6.41
C VAL A 143 -4.57 16.84 6.91
N PHE A 144 -4.69 16.63 8.23
CA PHE A 144 -5.91 16.11 8.85
C PHE A 144 -7.10 17.06 8.70
N GLU A 145 -6.88 18.36 8.49
CA GLU A 145 -7.96 19.35 8.34
C GLU A 145 -8.85 19.08 7.12
N ILE A 146 -8.36 18.32 6.12
CA ILE A 146 -9.16 17.94 4.95
C ILE A 146 -10.24 16.90 5.28
N ILE A 147 -10.10 16.19 6.40
CA ILE A 147 -10.98 15.09 6.78
C ILE A 147 -12.32 15.66 7.26
N PRO A 148 -13.44 15.31 6.60
CA PRO A 148 -14.74 15.77 7.05
C PRO A 148 -15.08 15.17 8.42
N THR A 149 -15.62 15.98 9.33
CA THR A 149 -15.93 15.62 10.74
C THR A 149 -17.42 15.36 11.02
N GLY A 150 -18.22 15.03 9.99
CA GLY A 150 -19.65 14.75 10.12
C GLY A 150 -19.97 13.34 10.65
N GLU A 151 -21.17 13.16 11.23
CA GLU A 151 -21.62 11.88 11.82
C GLU A 151 -21.67 10.69 10.82
N ASN A 152 -21.59 10.97 9.51
CA ASN A 152 -21.53 9.97 8.44
C ASN A 152 -20.26 10.08 7.57
N SER A 153 -19.20 10.69 8.09
CA SER A 153 -17.94 10.88 7.37
C SER A 153 -16.88 9.85 7.80
N CYS A 154 -15.62 10.27 7.84
CA CYS A 154 -14.46 9.46 8.19
C CYS A 154 -14.45 9.00 9.65
N ILE A 155 -15.17 9.68 10.55
CA ILE A 155 -15.30 9.24 11.95
C ILE A 155 -16.00 7.89 12.09
N ALA A 156 -16.78 7.46 11.08
CA ALA A 156 -17.46 6.17 11.11
C ALA A 156 -16.60 5.01 10.59
N ILE A 157 -15.33 5.27 10.23
CA ILE A 157 -14.41 4.22 9.76
C ILE A 157 -14.10 3.24 10.89
N PHE A 158 -13.94 3.71 12.11
CA PHE A 158 -13.68 2.89 13.30
C PHE A 158 -14.71 3.17 14.39
#